data_AF-A0A936D640-F1
#
_entry.id   AF-A0A936D640-F1
#
_cell.length_a   1.000
_cell.length_b   1.000
_cell.length_c   1.000
_cell.angle_alpha   90.00
_cell.angle_beta   90.00
_cell.angle_gamma   90.00
#
_symmetry.space_group_name_H-M   'P 1'
#
loop_
_entity.id
_entity.type
_entity.pdbx_description
1 polymer ?
#
loop_
_entity_poly.entity_id
_entity_poly.type
_entity_poly.pdbx_seq_one_letter_code
_entity_poly.pdbx_strand_id
1 'polypeptide(L)'
;MHVRGITAVALLVSALASACGGDSESKSPVASDDERGNVGPANPASEYCGALGYKVDASGACVFPDGASCEQWAFYRAQCGNGRSYCASKGGTIATRTEDRNGGTYIYALCTLNGKTCSEDSFFRTGKCE
;
A
#
# COMPACT_ATOMS: atom_id res chain seq x y z
N MET A 1 45.37 -27.43 -5.24
CA MET A 1 46.60 -27.36 -6.08
C MET A 1 46.40 -28.31 -7.25
N HIS A 2 46.84 -27.92 -8.47
CA HIS A 2 46.47 -28.37 -9.84
C HIS A 2 45.29 -27.55 -10.43
N VAL A 3 45.43 -26.44 -11.18
CA VAL A 3 46.30 -25.97 -12.30
C VAL A 3 45.91 -26.50 -13.69
N ARG A 4 45.25 -25.60 -14.46
CA ARG A 4 45.38 -25.22 -15.88
C ARG A 4 44.65 -25.95 -17.03
N GLY A 5 44.11 -25.10 -17.91
CA GLY A 5 43.90 -25.31 -19.35
C GLY A 5 42.73 -24.45 -19.87
N ILE A 6 42.85 -23.12 -20.02
CA ILE A 6 43.28 -22.37 -21.22
C ILE A 6 42.98 -23.08 -22.56
N THR A 7 41.92 -22.65 -23.24
CA THR A 7 41.90 -22.55 -24.72
C THR A 7 41.12 -21.30 -25.13
N ALA A 8 41.86 -20.30 -25.59
CA ALA A 8 41.34 -19.17 -26.34
C ALA A 8 41.25 -19.53 -27.84
N VAL A 9 40.40 -18.81 -28.58
CA VAL A 9 40.41 -18.48 -30.04
C VAL A 9 38.93 -18.26 -30.42
N ALA A 10 38.40 -17.02 -30.43
CA ALA A 10 38.48 -16.01 -31.51
C ALA A 10 37.87 -16.57 -32.82
N LEU A 11 36.80 -16.06 -33.44
CA LEU A 11 36.52 -14.73 -33.99
C LEU A 11 35.08 -14.76 -34.55
N LEU A 12 34.37 -13.63 -34.58
CA LEU A 12 33.84 -13.07 -35.83
C LEU A 12 33.25 -11.67 -35.55
N VAL A 13 33.98 -10.69 -36.07
CA VAL A 13 33.67 -9.26 -36.09
C VAL A 13 32.74 -9.01 -37.28
N SER A 14 31.64 -8.29 -37.05
CA SER A 14 30.88 -7.64 -38.12
C SER A 14 30.57 -6.21 -37.69
N ALA A 15 31.38 -5.28 -38.19
CA ALA A 15 31.16 -3.84 -38.09
C ALA A 15 30.42 -3.37 -39.34
N LEU A 16 29.31 -2.64 -39.16
CA LEU A 16 28.77 -1.72 -40.16
C LEU A 16 28.38 -0.44 -39.44
N ALA A 17 29.21 0.58 -39.65
CA ALA A 17 28.98 1.95 -39.22
C ALA A 17 28.02 2.63 -40.20
N SER A 18 26.96 3.24 -39.67
CA SER A 18 26.23 4.32 -40.36
C SER A 18 26.25 5.53 -39.44
N ALA A 19 27.13 6.46 -39.78
CA ALA A 19 27.19 7.79 -39.20
C ALA A 19 26.28 8.73 -40.00
N CYS A 20 25.36 9.42 -39.32
CA CYS A 20 24.90 10.76 -39.68
C CYS A 20 24.84 11.57 -38.39
N GLY A 21 25.57 12.67 -38.36
CA GLY A 21 25.62 13.62 -37.25
C GLY A 21 24.64 14.79 -37.41
N GLY A 22 24.59 15.60 -36.34
CA GLY A 22 23.96 16.94 -36.25
C GLY A 22 22.42 16.89 -36.10
N ASP A 23 21.75 17.63 -35.21
CA ASP A 23 22.11 18.78 -34.38
C ASP A 23 21.15 18.85 -33.17
N SER A 24 21.62 19.42 -32.07
CA SER A 24 20.75 19.88 -30.98
C SER A 24 19.93 21.07 -31.45
N GLU A 25 18.60 20.95 -31.46
CA GLU A 25 17.74 22.12 -31.43
C GLU A 25 16.63 21.94 -30.39
N SER A 26 16.78 22.74 -29.33
CA SER A 26 15.82 22.97 -28.27
C SER A 26 14.46 23.36 -28.84
N LYS A 27 13.42 22.58 -28.51
CA LYS A 27 12.04 23.04 -28.57
C LYS A 27 11.19 22.42 -27.47
N SER A 28 11.22 23.07 -26.30
CA SER A 28 9.98 23.25 -25.51
C SER A 28 9.05 24.10 -26.39
N PRO A 29 7.77 23.78 -26.58
CA PRO A 29 6.76 23.63 -25.52
C PRO A 29 5.92 22.36 -25.72
N VAL A 30 5.20 21.82 -24.74
CA VAL A 30 3.96 22.37 -24.21
C VAL A 30 3.66 21.69 -22.88
N ALA A 31 3.30 22.49 -21.88
CA ALA A 31 2.49 22.01 -20.79
C ALA A 31 1.16 21.53 -21.41
N SER A 32 1.05 20.21 -21.60
CA SER A 32 -0.24 19.59 -21.84
C SER A 32 -0.90 19.42 -20.48
N ASP A 33 -1.60 20.47 -20.04
CA ASP A 33 -2.65 20.42 -19.03
C ASP A 33 -3.79 19.51 -19.52
N ASP A 34 -3.55 18.20 -19.60
CA ASP A 34 -4.59 17.20 -19.83
C ASP A 34 -4.18 15.82 -19.29
N GLU A 35 -3.72 15.79 -18.04
CA GLU A 35 -3.75 14.57 -17.22
C GLU A 35 -4.61 14.89 -16.00
N ARG A 36 -5.92 15.02 -16.23
CA ARG A 36 -6.90 14.87 -15.15
C ARG A 36 -6.88 13.39 -14.77
N GLY A 37 -5.81 13.00 -14.09
CA GLY A 37 -5.58 11.67 -13.57
C GLY A 37 -6.84 11.28 -12.82
N ASN A 38 -7.54 10.30 -13.37
CA ASN A 38 -8.74 9.74 -12.77
C ASN A 38 -8.30 8.97 -11.53
N VAL A 39 -8.01 9.68 -10.44
CA VAL A 39 -7.74 9.08 -9.14
C VAL A 39 -9.06 8.42 -8.73
N GLY A 40 -9.08 7.09 -8.78
CA GLY A 40 -10.20 6.30 -8.29
C GLY A 40 -10.50 6.64 -6.81
N PRO A 41 -11.64 6.18 -6.27
CA PRO A 41 -11.97 6.43 -4.87
C PRO A 41 -10.82 5.99 -3.96
N ALA A 42 -10.55 6.79 -2.92
CA ALA A 42 -9.48 6.51 -1.99
C ALA A 42 -9.66 5.12 -1.36
N ASN A 43 -8.57 4.36 -1.25
CA ASN A 43 -8.59 3.05 -0.62
C ASN A 43 -8.93 3.23 0.88
N PRO A 44 -10.04 2.68 1.38
CA PRO A 44 -10.47 2.93 2.76
C PRO A 44 -9.48 2.40 3.80
N ALA A 45 -8.75 1.33 3.52
CA ALA A 45 -7.72 0.82 4.43
C ALA A 45 -6.50 1.75 4.48
N SER A 46 -6.11 2.31 3.34
CA SER A 46 -5.04 3.32 3.27
C SER A 46 -5.45 4.61 4.00
N GLU A 47 -6.68 5.06 3.78
CA GLU A 47 -7.24 6.25 4.45
C GLU A 47 -7.33 6.06 5.96
N TYR A 48 -7.79 4.89 6.43
CA TYR A 48 -7.85 4.58 7.85
C TYR A 48 -6.44 4.60 8.48
N CYS A 49 -5.46 3.98 7.83
CA CYS A 49 -4.06 4.03 8.26
C CYS A 49 -3.55 5.48 8.36
N GLY A 50 -3.73 6.27 7.29
CA GLY A 50 -3.27 7.65 7.21
C GLY A 50 -3.96 8.57 8.21
N ALA A 51 -5.28 8.43 8.39
CA ALA A 51 -6.07 9.25 9.30
C ALA A 51 -5.71 9.03 10.78
N LEU A 52 -5.15 7.86 11.13
CA LEU A 52 -4.59 7.58 12.46
C LEU A 52 -3.17 8.12 12.65
N GLY A 53 -2.61 8.79 11.63
CA GLY A 53 -1.26 9.36 11.66
C GLY A 53 -0.17 8.36 11.29
N TYR A 54 -0.52 7.21 10.71
CA TYR A 54 0.42 6.19 10.25
C TYR A 54 0.74 6.37 8.77
N LYS A 55 1.75 5.65 8.27
CA LYS A 55 2.19 5.75 6.88
C LYS A 55 1.90 4.46 6.13
N VAL A 56 1.32 4.56 4.94
CA VAL A 56 1.23 3.41 4.03
C VAL A 56 2.52 3.38 3.19
N ASP A 57 3.19 2.24 3.17
CA ASP A 57 4.39 2.05 2.35
C ASP A 57 4.07 1.58 0.93
N ALA A 58 5.10 1.46 0.08
CA ALA A 58 4.95 1.02 -1.30
C ALA A 58 4.45 -0.43 -1.46
N SER A 59 4.51 -1.24 -0.40
CA SER A 59 4.00 -2.62 -0.39
C SER A 59 2.52 -2.69 0.03
N GLY A 60 1.92 -1.57 0.45
CA GLY A 60 0.56 -1.53 0.98
C GLY A 60 0.47 -1.89 2.47
N ALA A 61 1.57 -1.84 3.21
CA ALA A 61 1.56 -2.01 4.65
C ALA A 61 1.38 -0.67 5.37
N CYS A 62 0.56 -0.66 6.41
CA CYS A 62 0.45 0.42 7.37
C CYS A 62 1.61 0.32 8.37
N VAL A 63 2.50 1.31 8.37
CA VAL A 63 3.69 1.43 9.21
C VAL A 63 3.39 2.36 10.38
N PHE A 64 3.53 1.82 11.58
CA PHE A 64 3.29 2.48 12.85
C PHE A 64 4.51 3.30 13.32
N PRO A 65 4.36 4.21 14.29
CA PRO A 65 5.46 5.10 14.73
C PRO A 65 6.66 4.38 15.35
N ASP A 66 6.46 3.17 15.87
CA ASP A 66 7.52 2.31 16.41
C ASP A 66 8.21 1.47 15.33
N GLY A 67 7.87 1.66 14.06
CA GLY A 67 8.43 0.95 12.92
C GLY A 67 7.82 -0.43 12.67
N ALA A 68 6.94 -0.92 13.57
CA ALA A 68 6.14 -2.10 13.30
C ALA A 68 5.18 -1.82 12.14
N SER A 69 4.83 -2.85 11.35
CA SER A 69 3.90 -2.69 10.25
C SER A 69 2.89 -3.83 10.18
N CYS A 70 1.78 -3.58 9.50
CA CYS A 70 0.85 -4.61 9.09
C CYS A 70 0.22 -4.29 7.74
N GLU A 71 -0.11 -5.31 6.94
CA GLU A 71 -0.88 -5.12 5.70
C GLU A 71 -2.16 -4.30 6.00
N GLN A 72 -2.38 -3.26 5.20
CA GLN A 72 -3.38 -2.24 5.52
C GLN A 72 -4.80 -2.79 5.69
N TRP A 73 -5.19 -3.78 4.89
CA TRP A 73 -6.51 -4.40 5.01
C TRP A 73 -6.61 -5.33 6.21
N ALA A 74 -5.54 -6.05 6.56
CA ALA A 74 -5.45 -6.82 7.80
C ALA A 74 -5.58 -5.91 9.03
N PHE A 75 -4.92 -4.76 9.03
CA PHE A 75 -5.06 -3.76 10.09
C PHE A 75 -6.47 -3.19 10.16
N TYR A 76 -7.03 -2.77 9.02
CA TYR A 76 -8.40 -2.25 8.90
C TYR A 76 -9.48 -3.24 9.40
N ARG A 77 -9.22 -4.56 9.27
CA ARG A 77 -10.10 -5.63 9.75
C ARG A 77 -9.73 -6.18 11.14
N ALA A 78 -8.85 -5.50 11.87
CA ALA A 78 -8.40 -5.88 13.21
C ALA A 78 -7.75 -7.28 13.33
N GLN A 79 -7.10 -7.74 12.25
CA GLN A 79 -6.35 -9.00 12.23
C GLN A 79 -4.93 -8.84 12.81
N CYS A 80 -4.51 -7.60 13.03
CA CYS A 80 -3.20 -7.20 13.54
C CYS A 80 -3.27 -5.75 14.03
N GLY A 81 -2.28 -5.30 14.80
CA GLY A 81 -2.17 -3.88 15.18
C GLY A 81 -3.32 -3.38 16.06
N ASN A 82 -4.10 -4.26 16.69
CA ASN A 82 -5.35 -3.93 17.36
C ASN A 82 -5.24 -2.80 18.41
N GLY A 83 -4.13 -2.73 19.15
CA GLY A 83 -3.86 -1.65 20.12
C GLY A 83 -3.58 -0.27 19.49
N ARG A 84 -3.51 -0.19 18.15
CA ARG A 84 -3.30 1.03 17.35
C ARG A 84 -4.55 1.41 16.55
N SER A 85 -5.65 0.67 16.72
CA SER A 85 -6.92 0.99 16.08
C SER A 85 -7.55 2.27 16.66
N TYR A 86 -8.48 2.86 15.91
CA TYR A 86 -9.30 3.96 16.40
C TYR A 86 -10.06 3.55 17.68
N CYS A 87 -10.68 2.37 17.70
CA CYS A 87 -11.33 1.82 18.90
C CYS A 87 -10.42 1.84 20.14
N ALA A 88 -9.19 1.31 19.99
CA ALA A 88 -8.22 1.25 21.08
C ALA A 88 -7.81 2.64 21.55
N SER A 89 -7.67 3.60 20.63
CA SER A 89 -7.39 5.01 20.97
C SER A 89 -8.50 5.66 21.80
N LYS A 90 -9.73 5.12 21.74
CA LYS A 90 -10.88 5.55 22.54
C LYS A 90 -11.09 4.70 23.81
N GLY A 91 -10.18 3.77 24.11
CA GLY A 91 -10.25 2.89 25.27
C GLY A 91 -11.18 1.69 25.08
N GLY A 92 -11.59 1.39 23.85
CA GLY A 92 -12.36 0.20 23.52
C GLY A 92 -11.50 -1.01 23.17
N THR A 93 -12.14 -2.16 23.04
CA THR A 93 -11.53 -3.41 22.57
C THR A 93 -12.01 -3.71 21.16
N ILE A 94 -11.09 -3.94 20.24
CA ILE A 94 -11.40 -4.25 18.84
C ILE A 94 -11.26 -5.76 18.56
N ALA A 95 -12.14 -6.30 17.73
CA ALA A 95 -12.09 -7.69 17.30
C ALA A 95 -12.50 -7.85 15.83
N THR A 96 -11.92 -8.84 15.15
CA THR A 96 -12.35 -9.27 13.82
C THR A 96 -13.66 -10.05 13.92
N ARG A 97 -14.59 -9.79 12.99
CA ARG A 97 -15.81 -10.55 12.75
C ARG A 97 -15.80 -11.10 11.33
N THR A 98 -16.23 -12.35 11.19
CA THR A 98 -16.37 -13.05 9.91
C THR A 98 -17.79 -13.58 9.79
N GLU A 99 -18.45 -13.28 8.67
CA GLU A 99 -19.83 -13.68 8.41
C GLU A 99 -20.03 -14.04 6.94
N ASP A 100 -20.80 -15.08 6.67
CA ASP A 100 -21.18 -15.44 5.31
C ASP A 100 -22.42 -14.64 4.88
N ARG A 101 -22.31 -13.93 3.75
CA ARG A 101 -23.38 -13.15 3.13
C ARG A 101 -23.58 -13.64 1.69
N ASN A 102 -24.69 -14.34 1.47
CA ASN A 102 -25.08 -14.87 0.16
C ASN A 102 -23.96 -15.64 -0.57
N GLY A 103 -23.25 -16.50 0.17
CA GLY A 103 -22.12 -17.29 -0.36
C GLY A 103 -20.77 -16.58 -0.42
N GLY A 104 -20.69 -15.31 -0.01
CA GLY A 104 -19.42 -14.59 0.16
C GLY A 104 -19.05 -14.40 1.63
N THR A 105 -17.77 -14.52 1.96
CA THR A 105 -17.29 -14.26 3.32
C THR A 105 -16.97 -12.78 3.51
N TYR A 106 -17.59 -12.16 4.50
CA TYR A 106 -17.40 -10.76 4.86
C TYR A 106 -16.62 -10.67 6.17
N ILE A 107 -15.44 -10.06 6.12
CA ILE A 107 -14.55 -9.90 7.28
C ILE A 107 -14.42 -8.41 7.59
N TYR A 108 -14.71 -8.02 8.83
CA TYR A 108 -14.74 -6.63 9.27
C TYR A 108 -14.36 -6.50 10.74
N ALA A 109 -14.11 -5.28 11.21
CA ALA A 109 -13.76 -5.02 12.59
C ALA A 109 -14.96 -4.49 13.39
N LEU A 110 -15.13 -5.00 14.60
CA LEU A 110 -16.07 -4.52 15.60
C LEU A 110 -15.31 -3.90 16.77
N CYS A 111 -15.77 -2.73 17.20
CA CYS A 111 -15.30 -2.07 18.41
C CYS A 111 -16.30 -2.31 19.54
N THR A 112 -15.81 -2.76 20.70
CA THR A 112 -16.56 -2.75 21.94
C THR A 112 -16.09 -1.61 22.83
N LEU A 113 -16.95 -0.62 23.04
CA LEU A 113 -16.67 0.59 23.83
C LEU A 113 -17.79 0.81 24.84
N ASN A 114 -17.45 0.90 26.13
CA ASN A 114 -18.41 1.09 27.22
C ASN A 114 -19.58 0.07 27.21
N GLY A 115 -19.28 -1.19 26.86
CA GLY A 115 -20.27 -2.27 26.79
C GLY A 115 -21.15 -2.28 25.53
N LYS A 116 -21.00 -1.32 24.62
CA LYS A 116 -21.65 -1.32 23.30
C LYS A 116 -20.72 -1.88 22.24
N THR A 117 -21.27 -2.59 21.26
CA THR A 117 -20.51 -3.11 20.12
C THR A 117 -20.99 -2.46 18.82
N CYS A 118 -20.07 -1.83 18.10
CA CYS A 118 -20.35 -1.10 16.87
C CYS A 118 -19.32 -1.46 15.79
N SER A 119 -19.62 -1.18 14.52
CA SER A 119 -18.66 -1.30 13.41
C SER A 119 -17.52 -0.31 13.60
N GLU A 120 -16.26 -0.78 13.52
CA GLU A 120 -15.08 0.07 13.66
C GLU A 120 -15.03 1.14 12.56
N ASP A 121 -15.31 0.78 11.31
CA ASP A 121 -15.31 1.75 10.20
C ASP A 121 -16.34 2.86 10.44
N SER A 122 -17.54 2.47 10.88
CA SER A 122 -18.60 3.45 11.18
C SER A 122 -18.22 4.33 12.37
N PHE A 123 -17.63 3.74 13.42
CA PHE A 123 -17.17 4.48 14.58
C PHE A 123 -16.05 5.46 14.21
N PHE A 124 -15.09 5.04 13.40
CA PHE A 124 -14.01 5.88 12.90
C PHE A 124 -14.53 7.07 12.08
N ARG A 125 -15.48 6.85 11.17
CA ARG A 125 -16.01 7.92 10.31
C ARG A 125 -16.92 8.91 11.04
N THR A 126 -17.69 8.42 12.02
CA THR A 126 -18.74 9.22 12.68
C THR A 126 -18.37 9.69 14.08
N GLY A 127 -17.38 9.08 14.71
CA GLY A 127 -17.05 9.28 16.12
C GLY A 127 -18.09 8.72 17.10
N LYS A 128 -19.08 7.95 16.62
CA LYS A 128 -20.16 7.39 17.44
C LYS A 128 -20.14 5.87 17.44
N CYS A 129 -20.15 5.29 18.64
CA CYS A 129 -20.33 3.85 18.86
C CYS A 129 -21.70 3.64 19.50
N GLU A 130 -22.68 3.34 18.66
CA GLU A 130 -24.10 3.22 19.01
C GLU A 130 -24.61 1.81 18.77
#